data_AF-A0A849NLN8-F1
#
_entry.id   AF-A0A849NLN8-F1
#
_cell.length_a   1.000
_cell.length_b   1.000
_cell.length_c   1.000
_cell.angle_alpha   90.00
_cell.angle_beta   90.00
_cell.angle_gamma   90.00
#
_symmetry.space_group_name_H-M   'P 1'
#
loop_
_entity.id
_entity.type
_entity.pdbx_description
1 polymer ?
#
loop_
_entity_poly.entity_id
_entity_poly.type
_entity_poly.pdbx_seq_one_letter_code
_entity_poly.pdbx_strand_id
1 'polypeptide(L)'
;MDESLRVGLLQSISRFADKIIIVDYFVPQPKNFWRLLNEVVEFAAGKDHYKNFKTYTKNEGIIGLSKLSGLKIINEVQNSPSSSHIAVLQK
;
A
#
# COMPACT_ATOMS: atom_id res chain seq x y z
N MET A 1 -2.32 9.66 -3.49
CA MET A 1 -1.44 9.60 -4.66
C MET A 1 -2.10 8.75 -5.73
N ASP A 2 -2.09 9.23 -6.97
CA ASP A 2 -2.52 8.47 -8.13
C ASP A 2 -1.72 7.16 -8.27
N GLU A 3 -2.35 6.12 -8.81
CA GLU A 3 -1.72 4.80 -8.94
C GLU A 3 -0.53 4.79 -9.90
N SER A 4 -0.66 5.46 -11.04
CA SER A 4 0.41 5.52 -12.04
C SER A 4 1.66 6.17 -11.45
N LEU A 5 1.46 7.21 -10.62
CA LEU A 5 2.54 7.88 -9.91
C LEU A 5 3.18 6.97 -8.85
N ARG A 6 2.38 6.18 -8.12
CA ARG A 6 2.90 5.19 -7.15
C ARG A 6 3.81 4.16 -7.82
N VAL A 7 3.34 3.58 -8.93
CA VAL A 7 4.05 2.56 -9.69
C VAL A 7 5.33 3.14 -10.30
N GLY A 8 5.24 4.31 -10.94
CA GLY A 8 6.39 4.98 -11.56
C GLY A 8 7.48 5.37 -10.55
N LEU A 9 7.08 5.81 -9.36
CA LEU A 9 8.02 6.10 -8.27
C LEU A 9 8.74 4.83 -7.82
N LEU A 10 8.00 3.74 -7.59
CA LEU A 10 8.57 2.48 -7.15
C LEU A 10 9.53 1.87 -8.18
N GLN A 11 9.18 1.95 -9.47
CA GLN A 11 10.07 1.58 -10.58
C GLN A 11 11.34 2.43 -10.60
N SER A 12 11.23 3.74 -10.35
CA SER A 12 12.39 4.63 -10.28
C SER A 12 13.32 4.26 -9.13
N ILE A 13 12.77 4.00 -7.93
CA ILE A 13 13.55 3.56 -6.76
C ILE A 13 14.28 2.24 -7.06
N SER A 14 13.63 1.28 -7.73
CA SER A 14 14.24 -0.02 -8.09
C SER A 14 15.40 0.05 -9.09
N ARG A 15 15.68 1.23 -9.65
CA ARG A 15 16.89 1.44 -10.48
C ARG A 15 18.12 1.73 -9.62
N PHE A 16 17.93 2.15 -8.37
CA PHE A 16 19.00 2.58 -7.47
C PHE A 16 19.11 1.75 -6.19
N ALA A 17 18.09 0.93 -5.88
CA ALA A 17 18.07 0.07 -4.71
C ALA A 17 17.88 -1.40 -5.09
N ASP A 18 18.72 -2.28 -4.53
CA ASP A 18 18.59 -3.73 -4.70
C ASP A 18 17.38 -4.30 -3.97
N LYS A 19 17.00 -3.68 -2.85
CA LYS A 19 15.86 -4.06 -2.00
C LYS A 19 15.11 -2.82 -1.55
N ILE A 20 13.78 -2.88 -1.58
CA ILE A 20 12.90 -1.78 -1.17
C ILE A 20 11.99 -2.30 -0.06
N ILE A 21 12.01 -1.64 1.09
CA ILE A 21 11.09 -1.96 2.18
C ILE A 21 9.89 -1.03 2.07
N ILE A 22 8.69 -1.61 1.99
CA ILE A 22 7.42 -0.88 1.99
C ILE A 22 6.63 -1.29 3.22
N VAL A 23 6.01 -0.31 3.88
CA VAL A 23 5.06 -0.51 4.97
C VAL A 23 3.80 0.27 4.64
N ASP A 24 2.67 -0.41 4.60
CA ASP A 24 1.37 0.20 4.34
C ASP A 24 0.25 -0.65 4.95
N TYR A 25 -1.01 -0.30 4.72
CA TYR A 25 -2.16 -1.04 5.25
C TYR A 25 -2.24 -2.46 4.71
N PHE A 26 -2.54 -3.40 5.59
CA PHE A 26 -2.86 -4.78 5.25
C PHE A 26 -4.20 -4.84 4.51
N VAL A 27 -4.24 -5.56 3.39
CA VAL A 27 -5.43 -5.74 2.55
C VAL A 27 -5.63 -7.24 2.32
N PRO A 28 -6.84 -7.81 2.57
CA PRO A 28 -8.05 -7.14 3.02
C PRO A 28 -7.99 -6.73 4.50
N GLN A 29 -8.63 -5.61 4.81
CA GLN A 29 -8.58 -5.04 6.15
C GLN A 29 -9.52 -5.75 7.12
N PRO A 30 -9.16 -5.84 8.41
CA PRO A 30 -10.07 -6.32 9.44
C PRO A 30 -11.28 -5.38 9.55
N LYS A 31 -12.47 -5.92 9.87
CA LYS A 31 -13.74 -5.18 9.90
C LYS A 31 -13.68 -3.87 10.71
N ASN A 32 -12.92 -3.87 11.81
CA ASN A 32 -12.79 -2.71 12.70
C ASN A 32 -11.97 -1.56 12.11
N PHE A 33 -11.17 -1.82 11.07
CA PHE A 33 -10.37 -0.80 10.38
C PHE A 33 -11.23 0.16 9.55
N TRP A 34 -12.36 -0.33 9.01
CA TRP A 34 -13.33 0.51 8.30
C TRP A 34 -13.99 1.55 9.20
N ARG A 35 -14.15 1.25 10.49
CA ARG A 35 -14.64 2.22 11.48
C ARG A 35 -13.63 3.35 11.67
N LEU A 36 -12.35 3.00 11.87
CA LEU A 36 -11.26 3.96 11.99
C LEU A 36 -11.10 4.82 10.74
N LEU A 37 -11.20 4.23 9.55
CA LEU A 37 -11.14 4.98 8.29
C LEU A 37 -12.29 5.96 8.14
N ASN A 38 -13.51 5.58 8.50
CA ASN A 38 -14.66 6.49 8.44
C ASN A 38 -14.45 7.68 9.36
N GLU A 39 -14.00 7.44 10.60
CA GLU A 39 -13.66 8.50 11.57
C GLU A 39 -12.55 9.42 11.01
N VAL A 40 -11.50 8.86 10.39
CA VAL A 40 -10.41 9.66 9.78
C VAL A 40 -10.88 10.43 8.54
N VAL A 41 -11.76 9.86 7.71
CA VAL A 41 -12.31 10.53 6.52
C VAL A 41 -13.23 11.68 6.94
N GLU A 42 -14.02 11.49 7.99
CA GLU A 42 -14.88 12.51 8.60
C GLU A 42 -14.08 13.61 9.28
N PHE A 43 -12.94 13.27 9.90
CA PHE A 43 -12.14 14.20 10.71
C PHE A 43 -11.01 14.91 9.95
N ALA A 44 -10.35 14.27 8.97
CA ALA A 44 -8.97 14.64 8.63
C ALA A 44 -8.68 15.16 7.21
N ALA A 45 -9.36 14.79 6.11
CA ALA A 45 -8.67 14.98 4.82
C ALA A 45 -9.44 15.13 3.49
N GLY A 46 -10.77 15.14 3.46
CA GLY A 46 -11.50 15.36 2.20
C GLY A 46 -11.36 14.22 1.15
N LYS A 47 -12.03 14.39 0.01
CA LYS A 47 -12.37 13.30 -0.94
C LYS A 47 -11.17 12.58 -1.55
N ASP A 48 -10.03 13.24 -1.69
CA ASP A 48 -8.87 12.69 -2.40
C ASP A 48 -8.15 11.61 -1.60
N HIS A 49 -8.01 11.77 -0.28
CA HIS A 49 -7.40 10.75 0.58
C HIS A 49 -8.22 9.47 0.58
N TYR A 50 -9.55 9.59 0.64
CA TYR A 50 -10.46 8.46 0.54
C TYR A 50 -10.38 7.75 -0.82
N LYS A 51 -10.31 8.52 -1.92
CA LYS A 51 -10.15 7.95 -3.27
C LYS A 51 -8.86 7.15 -3.39
N ASN A 52 -7.73 7.69 -2.92
CA ASN A 52 -6.43 7.03 -2.96
C ASN A 52 -6.40 5.73 -2.16
N PHE A 53 -7.05 5.75 -1.01
CA PHE A 53 -7.20 4.58 -0.16
C PHE A 53 -8.06 3.50 -0.83
N LYS A 54 -9.18 3.90 -1.47
CA LYS A 54 -10.05 2.99 -2.23
C LYS A 54 -9.34 2.36 -3.42
N THR A 55 -8.56 3.11 -4.18
CA THR A 55 -7.83 2.55 -5.32
C THR A 55 -6.75 1.58 -4.86
N TYR A 56 -6.01 1.92 -3.80
CA TYR A 56 -5.01 1.04 -3.20
C TYR A 56 -5.61 -0.29 -2.70
N THR A 57 -6.75 -0.23 -1.98
CA THR A 57 -7.42 -1.44 -1.48
C THR A 57 -8.06 -2.27 -2.59
N LYS A 58 -8.66 -1.62 -3.60
CA LYS A 58 -9.19 -2.31 -4.78
C LYS A 58 -8.11 -3.08 -5.53
N ASN A 59 -6.89 -2.54 -5.56
CA ASN A 59 -5.74 -3.12 -6.24
C ASN A 59 -4.85 -3.93 -5.29
N GLU A 60 -5.43 -4.65 -4.33
CA GLU A 60 -4.75 -5.64 -3.48
C GLU A 60 -3.57 -5.09 -2.64
N GLY A 61 -3.50 -3.78 -2.40
CA GLY A 61 -2.46 -3.16 -1.59
C GLY A 61 -1.03 -3.37 -2.12
N ILE A 62 -0.10 -3.76 -1.24
CA ILE A 62 1.32 -3.99 -1.61
C ILE A 62 1.44 -5.12 -2.63
N ILE A 63 0.57 -6.14 -2.56
CA ILE A 63 0.58 -7.28 -3.48
C ILE A 63 0.29 -6.82 -4.91
N GLY A 64 -0.75 -6.00 -5.11
CA GLY A 64 -1.02 -5.48 -6.45
C GLY A 64 0.02 -4.44 -6.88
N LEU A 65 0.54 -3.64 -5.95
CA LEU A 65 1.63 -2.71 -6.25
C LEU A 65 2.90 -3.41 -6.75
N SER A 66 3.26 -4.56 -6.16
CA SER A 66 4.40 -5.35 -6.59
C SER A 66 4.18 -5.90 -8.02
N LYS A 67 2.99 -6.45 -8.29
CA LYS A 67 2.60 -6.93 -9.62
C LYS A 67 2.67 -5.81 -10.67
N LEU A 68 2.08 -4.64 -10.39
CA LEU A 68 2.03 -3.50 -11.32
C LEU A 68 3.40 -2.88 -11.58
N SER A 69 4.30 -2.90 -10.58
CA SER A 69 5.66 -2.38 -10.72
C SER A 69 6.64 -3.38 -11.33
N GLY A 70 6.26 -4.65 -11.48
CA GLY A 70 7.15 -5.71 -11.93
C GLY A 70 8.17 -6.13 -10.87
N LEU A 71 7.91 -5.86 -9.60
CA LEU A 71 8.75 -6.25 -8.47
C LEU A 71 8.17 -7.48 -7.75
N LYS A 72 9.06 -8.31 -7.23
CA LYS A 72 8.74 -9.49 -6.43
C LYS A 72 8.80 -9.17 -4.95
N ILE A 73 7.83 -9.64 -4.20
CA ILE A 73 7.90 -9.69 -2.73
C ILE A 73 8.81 -10.87 -2.37
N ILE A 74 9.95 -10.59 -1.74
CA ILE A 74 10.92 -11.61 -1.32
C ILE A 74 10.82 -11.95 0.17
N ASN A 75 10.21 -11.06 0.95
CA ASN A 75 9.90 -11.27 2.35
C ASN A 75 8.73 -10.37 2.75
N GLU A 76 7.87 -10.83 3.65
CA GLU A 76 6.75 -10.03 4.14
C GLU A 76 6.34 -10.42 5.55
N VAL A 77 5.81 -9.42 6.26
CA VAL A 77 5.11 -9.58 7.53
C VAL A 77 3.75 -8.93 7.37
N GLN A 78 2.70 -9.72 7.58
CA GLN A 78 1.32 -9.25 7.52
C GLN A 78 0.75 -9.19 8.93
N ASN A 79 -0.09 -8.19 9.17
CA ASN A 79 -0.83 -7.98 10.41
C ASN A 79 0.04 -7.85 11.68
N SER A 80 1.26 -7.30 11.53
CA SER A 80 2.16 -6.99 12.64
C SER A 80 2.96 -5.71 12.34
N PRO A 81 2.71 -4.59 13.05
CA PRO A 81 1.60 -4.35 13.98
C PRO A 81 0.22 -4.45 13.30
N SER A 82 -0.85 -4.58 14.07
CA SER A 82 -2.21 -4.85 13.56
C SER A 82 -2.56 -3.95 12.37
N SER A 83 -3.18 -4.52 11.34
CA SER A 83 -3.56 -3.84 10.08
C SER A 83 -2.40 -3.29 9.22
N SER A 84 -1.15 -3.69 9.47
CA SER A 84 0.00 -3.33 8.62
C SER A 84 0.48 -4.50 7.77
N HIS A 85 1.01 -4.18 6.59
CA HIS A 85 1.73 -5.09 5.72
C HIS A 85 3.11 -4.48 5.49
N ILE A 86 4.15 -5.22 5.89
CA ILE A 86 5.55 -4.89 5.66
C ILE A 86 6.04 -5.84 4.57
N ALA A 87 6.62 -5.34 3.50
CA ALA A 87 7.18 -6.16 2.43
C ALA A 87 8.56 -5.67 2.01
N VAL A 88 9.42 -6.62 1.67
CA VAL A 88 10.68 -6.38 0.99
C VAL A 88 10.49 -6.73 -0.49
N LEU A 89 10.69 -5.76 -1.36
CA LEU A 89 10.57 -5.89 -2.80
C LEU A 89 11.94 -5.93 -3.48
N GLN A 90 12.04 -6.70 -4.55
CA GLN A 90 13.23 -6.83 -5.41
C GLN A 90 12.80 -7.08 -6.87
N LYS A 91 13.63 -6.74 -7.86
CA LYS A 91 13.42 -7.10 -9.28
C LYS A 91 13.50 -8.62 -9.51
#